data_AF-A0A957Q5B5-F1
#
_entry.id   AF-A0A957Q5B5-F1
#
_cell.length_a   1.000
_cell.length_b   1.000
_cell.length_c   1.000
_cell.angle_alpha   90.00
_cell.angle_beta   90.00
_cell.angle_gamma   90.00
#
_symmetry.space_group_name_H-M   'P 1'
#
loop_
_entity.id
_entity.type
_entity.pdbx_description
1 polymer ?
#
loop_
_entity_poly.entity_id
_entity_poly.type
_entity_poly.pdbx_seq_one_letter_code
_entity_poly.pdbx_strand_id
1 'polypeptide(L)'
;IDTPPAYNPDRPFRCTPLHIQHEAHSAKAAWLMEQIIAGGNACWICNTVERAQRLFAALPDTVEKVLIHSQLPLEERQRREQLLDERYGPTGARPSRSIVIGTQVLEQSLDLDFDLMVSDLAPIDLLLQRMGRLHRHDKNRETRPPSHEHPCLYINCELDENAMWLKMGADRFYTEYILQRTWLAIKDKGTIVLPIDYRPLVEAVYGAPKPVVGDPLYSAWEKLEKIETNARGEAKLRLLPDPTPDRPFCANDKIEFVEDEESAAWIVGQTRLGAESITLIPLERHSTQAKLVPLDEFVELNEAPTREVELRLLRRGIGVSRYEIVQHFKSIPDPSEKLFKSSSLLKSVKPLWLENGEIDIVFNGKLLHIRLDELLGLVIEKGAKN
;
A
#
# COMPACT_ATOMS: atom_id res chain seq x y z
N ILE A 1 -24.17 -17.00 -20.78
CA ILE A 1 -23.37 -16.39 -19.69
C ILE A 1 -24.26 -15.32 -19.10
N ASP A 2 -25.06 -15.70 -18.10
CA ASP A 2 -25.86 -14.75 -17.35
C ASP A 2 -24.90 -13.90 -16.54
N THR A 3 -24.58 -12.71 -17.04
CA THR A 3 -24.02 -11.66 -16.21
C THR A 3 -25.06 -11.40 -15.13
N PRO A 4 -24.78 -11.61 -13.83
CA PRO A 4 -25.74 -11.23 -12.81
C PRO A 4 -26.06 -9.74 -12.99
N PRO A 5 -27.33 -9.34 -12.89
CA PRO A 5 -27.70 -7.95 -13.08
C PRO A 5 -26.87 -7.10 -12.12
N ALA A 6 -26.05 -6.20 -12.67
CA ALA A 6 -25.24 -5.23 -11.93
C ALA A 6 -26.13 -4.12 -11.35
N TYR A 7 -27.23 -4.51 -10.72
CA TYR A 7 -28.18 -3.63 -10.08
C TYR A 7 -28.34 -4.11 -8.64
N ASN A 8 -27.39 -3.72 -7.79
CA ASN A 8 -27.60 -3.77 -6.36
C ASN A 8 -28.32 -2.47 -5.99
N PRO A 9 -29.59 -2.52 -5.51
CA PRO A 9 -30.38 -1.33 -5.24
C PRO A 9 -29.71 -0.45 -4.19
N ASP A 10 -29.75 0.87 -4.37
CA ASP A 10 -29.34 1.94 -3.45
C ASP A 10 -28.94 1.46 -2.04
N ARG A 11 -27.71 1.00 -1.90
CA ARG A 11 -27.22 0.36 -0.67
C ARG A 11 -26.77 1.44 0.31
N PRO A 12 -27.42 1.59 1.47
CA PRO A 12 -26.99 2.55 2.48
C PRO A 12 -25.82 1.97 3.28
N PHE A 13 -24.74 2.73 3.35
CA PHE A 13 -23.58 2.46 4.18
C PHE A 13 -23.49 3.53 5.26
N ARG A 14 -23.42 3.12 6.53
CA ARG A 14 -23.12 4.07 7.60
C ARG A 14 -21.67 4.50 7.48
N CYS A 15 -21.43 5.80 7.55
CA CYS A 15 -20.10 6.39 7.49
C CYS A 15 -19.86 7.16 8.79
N THR A 16 -18.95 6.66 9.62
CA THR A 16 -18.72 7.18 10.97
C THR A 16 -17.27 7.64 11.13
N PRO A 17 -17.03 8.90 11.49
CA PRO A 17 -15.69 9.35 11.84
C PRO A 17 -15.15 8.62 13.07
N LEU A 18 -13.87 8.26 13.03
CA LEU A 18 -13.11 7.71 14.14
C LEU A 18 -11.88 8.59 14.35
N HIS A 19 -11.67 9.06 15.58
CA HIS A 19 -10.61 10.04 15.88
C HIS A 19 -9.55 9.47 16.80
N ILE A 20 -9.02 8.29 16.47
CA ILE A 20 -7.93 7.68 17.22
C ILE A 20 -6.60 8.12 16.59
N GLN A 21 -5.73 8.68 17.44
CA GLN A 21 -4.39 9.11 17.06
C GLN A 21 -3.62 8.01 16.32
N HIS A 22 -2.82 8.40 15.34
CA HIS A 22 -2.10 7.51 14.45
C HIS A 22 -1.17 6.56 15.22
N GLU A 23 -0.46 7.08 16.21
CA GLU A 23 0.48 6.37 17.09
C GLU A 23 -0.19 5.57 18.22
N ALA A 24 -1.49 5.79 18.47
CA ALA A 24 -2.22 5.11 19.55
C ALA A 24 -2.67 3.70 19.16
N HIS A 25 -1.72 2.86 18.72
CA HIS A 25 -1.97 1.51 18.21
C HIS A 25 -2.70 0.61 19.22
N SER A 26 -2.37 0.70 20.51
CA SER A 26 -3.07 -0.05 21.56
C SER A 26 -4.53 0.37 21.73
N ALA A 27 -4.83 1.66 21.58
CA ALA A 27 -6.21 2.15 21.64
C ALA A 27 -7.02 1.69 20.43
N LYS A 28 -6.42 1.70 19.23
CA LYS A 28 -7.02 1.15 18.01
C LYS A 28 -7.29 -0.35 18.12
N ALA A 29 -6.32 -1.10 18.65
CA ALA A 29 -6.46 -2.53 18.88
C ALA A 29 -7.58 -2.84 19.89
N ALA A 30 -7.63 -2.10 21.01
CA ALA A 30 -8.71 -2.24 22.00
C ALA A 30 -10.09 -1.94 21.39
N TRP A 31 -10.20 -0.85 20.63
CA TRP A 31 -11.42 -0.48 19.93
C TRP A 31 -11.87 -1.56 18.94
N LEU A 32 -10.95 -2.09 18.11
CA LEU A 32 -11.27 -3.19 17.19
C LEU A 32 -11.79 -4.42 17.93
N MET A 33 -11.13 -4.80 19.02
CA MET A 33 -11.50 -5.96 19.83
C MET A 33 -12.90 -5.83 20.44
N GLU A 34 -13.28 -4.61 20.84
CA GLU A 34 -14.63 -4.29 21.30
C GLU A 34 -15.66 -4.46 20.19
N GLN A 35 -15.38 -3.98 18.97
CA GLN A 35 -16.33 -4.08 17.86
C GLN A 35 -16.66 -5.52 17.44
N ILE A 36 -15.74 -6.46 17.66
CA ILE A 36 -15.93 -7.87 17.30
C ILE A 36 -16.19 -8.77 18.51
N ILE A 37 -16.54 -8.20 19.67
CA ILE A 37 -16.75 -9.00 20.91
C ILE A 37 -17.90 -10.00 20.74
N ALA A 38 -18.94 -9.64 20.00
CA ALA A 38 -20.08 -10.49 19.64
C ALA A 38 -19.84 -11.34 18.37
N GLY A 39 -18.58 -11.43 17.92
CA GLY A 39 -18.20 -12.02 16.63
C GLY A 39 -18.12 -11.00 15.50
N GLY A 40 -17.83 -11.50 14.30
CA GLY A 40 -17.72 -10.70 13.08
C GLY A 40 -16.29 -10.58 12.56
N ASN A 41 -16.21 -10.30 11.27
CA ASN A 41 -14.98 -10.22 10.50
C ASN A 41 -14.70 -8.76 10.19
N ALA A 42 -13.71 -8.19 10.89
CA ALA A 42 -13.35 -6.78 10.75
C ALA A 42 -12.10 -6.61 9.88
N CYS A 43 -12.05 -5.50 9.13
CA CYS A 43 -10.87 -5.10 8.39
C CYS A 43 -10.44 -3.67 8.78
N TRP A 44 -9.14 -3.43 8.95
CA TRP A 44 -8.57 -2.07 9.03
C TRP A 44 -7.55 -1.83 7.93
N ILE A 45 -7.86 -0.89 7.03
CA ILE A 45 -6.98 -0.46 5.94
C ILE A 45 -6.17 0.75 6.38
N CYS A 46 -4.86 0.54 6.56
CA CYS A 46 -3.91 1.57 6.94
C CYS A 46 -3.27 2.21 5.69
N ASN A 47 -2.95 3.50 5.77
CA ASN A 47 -2.29 4.20 4.66
C ASN A 47 -0.81 3.80 4.50
N THR A 48 -0.16 3.35 5.57
CA THR A 48 1.27 2.99 5.58
C THR A 48 1.50 1.59 6.13
N VAL A 49 2.56 0.94 5.66
CA VAL A 49 2.99 -0.39 6.13
C VAL A 49 3.34 -0.38 7.62
N GLU A 50 4.10 0.63 8.05
CA GLU A 50 4.50 0.79 9.46
C GLU A 50 3.28 0.83 10.39
N ARG A 51 2.23 1.59 10.03
CA ARG A 51 1.00 1.67 10.83
C ARG A 51 0.26 0.33 10.86
N ALA A 52 0.22 -0.39 9.75
CA ALA A 52 -0.39 -1.72 9.67
C ALA A 52 0.35 -2.72 10.55
N GLN A 53 1.69 -2.75 10.50
CA GLN A 53 2.54 -3.61 11.32
C GLN A 53 2.35 -3.31 12.82
N ARG A 54 2.42 -2.03 13.21
CA ARG A 54 2.24 -1.62 14.62
C ARG A 54 0.85 -1.92 15.16
N LEU A 55 -0.21 -1.72 14.37
CA LEU A 55 -1.58 -2.07 14.75
C LEU A 55 -1.74 -3.59 14.89
N PHE A 56 -1.21 -4.37 13.95
CA PHE A 56 -1.26 -5.83 14.01
C PHE A 56 -0.51 -6.39 15.24
N ALA A 57 0.66 -5.82 15.55
CA ALA A 57 1.44 -6.20 16.72
C ALA A 57 0.72 -5.85 18.05
N ALA A 58 -0.10 -4.80 18.07
CA ALA A 58 -0.88 -4.40 19.24
C ALA A 58 -2.13 -5.27 19.49
N LEU A 59 -2.56 -6.08 18.52
CA LEU A 59 -3.68 -7.00 18.69
C LEU A 59 -3.26 -8.25 19.47
N PRO A 60 -4.11 -8.79 20.37
CA PRO A 60 -3.78 -10.00 21.11
C PRO A 60 -3.73 -11.23 20.19
N ASP A 61 -2.91 -12.22 20.52
CA ASP A 61 -2.80 -13.47 19.73
C ASP A 61 -4.00 -14.41 19.92
N THR A 62 -4.89 -14.10 20.88
CA THR A 62 -6.12 -14.87 21.14
C THR A 62 -7.19 -14.68 20.07
N VAL A 63 -7.08 -13.65 19.23
CA VAL A 63 -7.99 -13.44 18.10
C VAL A 63 -7.31 -13.89 16.81
N GLU A 64 -8.08 -14.51 15.92
CA GLU A 64 -7.58 -14.78 14.58
C GLU A 64 -7.30 -13.45 13.86
N LYS A 65 -6.04 -13.23 13.48
CA LYS A 65 -5.60 -12.01 12.82
C LYS A 65 -4.72 -12.29 11.60
N VAL A 66 -4.87 -11.49 10.56
CA VAL A 66 -4.04 -11.56 9.34
C VAL A 66 -3.51 -10.16 9.01
N LEU A 67 -2.21 -10.07 8.68
CA LEU A 67 -1.58 -8.84 8.19
C LEU A 67 -1.25 -8.98 6.70
N ILE A 68 -1.58 -7.98 5.89
CA ILE A 68 -1.23 -7.99 4.46
C ILE A 68 -0.77 -6.63 3.94
N HIS A 69 0.39 -6.59 3.31
CA HIS A 69 0.97 -5.39 2.70
C HIS A 69 2.10 -5.73 1.70
N SER A 70 2.66 -4.72 1.05
CA SER A 70 3.68 -4.87 0.00
C SER A 70 5.07 -5.30 0.51
N GLN A 71 5.43 -5.02 1.77
CA GLN A 71 6.73 -5.38 2.35
C GLN A 71 6.82 -6.82 2.90
N LEU A 72 5.97 -7.72 2.40
CA LEU A 72 6.10 -9.16 2.62
C LEU A 72 6.90 -9.79 1.47
N PRO A 73 7.67 -10.86 1.71
CA PRO A 73 8.18 -11.69 0.61
C PRO A 73 7.04 -12.09 -0.33
N LEU A 74 7.30 -12.10 -1.65
CA LEU A 74 6.26 -12.33 -2.66
C LEU A 74 5.46 -13.62 -2.40
N GLU A 75 6.14 -14.71 -2.08
CA GLU A 75 5.52 -16.00 -1.73
C GLU A 75 4.60 -15.90 -0.51
N GLU A 76 5.07 -15.26 0.56
CA GLU A 76 4.27 -15.08 1.77
C GLU A 76 3.06 -14.19 1.53
N ARG A 77 3.22 -13.13 0.73
CA ARG A 77 2.12 -12.28 0.30
C ARG A 77 1.07 -13.09 -0.46
N GLN A 78 1.48 -13.90 -1.45
CA GLN A 78 0.57 -14.76 -2.22
C GLN A 78 -0.15 -15.76 -1.33
N ARG A 79 0.55 -16.37 -0.36
CA ARG A 79 -0.05 -17.28 0.62
C ARG A 79 -1.12 -16.58 1.46
N ARG A 80 -0.88 -15.35 1.91
CA ARG A 80 -1.87 -14.56 2.66
C ARG A 80 -3.03 -14.10 1.79
N GLU A 81 -2.79 -13.69 0.54
CA GLU A 81 -3.84 -13.36 -0.43
C GLU A 81 -4.78 -14.56 -0.65
N GLN A 82 -4.21 -15.75 -0.84
CA GLN A 82 -4.98 -16.99 -0.96
C GLN A 82 -5.77 -17.30 0.32
N LEU A 83 -5.16 -17.19 1.51
CA LEU A 83 -5.85 -17.38 2.78
C LEU A 83 -7.06 -16.42 2.94
N LEU A 84 -6.91 -15.17 2.50
CA LEU A 84 -8.01 -14.20 2.55
C LEU A 84 -9.13 -14.57 1.59
N ASP A 85 -8.82 -15.04 0.38
CA ASP A 85 -9.81 -15.51 -0.59
C ASP A 85 -10.56 -16.75 -0.06
N GLU A 86 -9.83 -17.72 0.51
CA GLU A 86 -10.39 -18.95 1.10
C GLU A 86 -11.31 -18.67 2.29
N ARG A 87 -11.14 -17.55 3.01
CA ARG A 87 -11.97 -17.19 4.18
C ARG A 87 -13.08 -16.22 3.84
N TYR A 88 -12.77 -15.14 3.12
CA TYR A 88 -13.66 -14.00 2.90
C TYR A 88 -14.15 -13.88 1.46
N GLY A 89 -13.71 -14.76 0.57
CA GLY A 89 -14.15 -14.82 -0.82
C GLY A 89 -15.59 -15.32 -0.99
N PRO A 90 -16.12 -15.32 -2.24
CA PRO A 90 -17.51 -15.65 -2.55
C PRO A 90 -17.94 -17.06 -2.15
N THR A 91 -17.01 -17.98 -1.91
CA THR A 91 -17.25 -19.36 -1.45
C THR A 91 -16.43 -19.69 -0.19
N GLY A 92 -15.87 -18.66 0.46
CA GLY A 92 -14.94 -18.85 1.57
C GLY A 92 -15.58 -19.37 2.86
N ALA A 93 -14.77 -20.05 3.66
CA ALA A 93 -15.12 -20.52 5.01
C ALA A 93 -14.86 -19.40 6.02
N ARG A 94 -15.86 -18.52 6.19
CA ARG A 94 -15.76 -17.34 7.07
C ARG A 94 -15.55 -17.78 8.53
N PRO A 95 -14.53 -17.26 9.23
CA PRO A 95 -14.42 -17.46 10.66
C PRO A 95 -15.54 -16.72 11.40
N SER A 96 -15.87 -17.17 12.62
CA SER A 96 -16.88 -16.52 13.46
C SER A 96 -16.42 -15.16 13.98
N ARG A 97 -15.10 -14.97 14.10
CA ARG A 97 -14.46 -13.77 14.63
C ARG A 97 -13.04 -13.66 14.10
N SER A 98 -12.72 -12.57 13.40
CA SER A 98 -11.35 -12.33 12.92
C SER A 98 -11.09 -10.86 12.64
N ILE A 99 -9.80 -10.51 12.51
CA ILE A 99 -9.33 -9.19 12.13
C ILE A 99 -8.34 -9.29 10.97
N VAL A 100 -8.56 -8.51 9.91
CA VAL A 100 -7.59 -8.32 8.84
C VAL A 100 -7.04 -6.90 8.91
N ILE A 101 -5.73 -6.77 9.08
CA ILE A 101 -5.03 -5.49 9.00
C ILE A 101 -4.28 -5.47 7.68
N GLY A 102 -4.39 -4.39 6.91
CA GLY A 102 -3.60 -4.30 5.70
C GLY A 102 -3.48 -2.89 5.16
N THR A 103 -2.83 -2.78 4.02
CA THR A 103 -2.71 -1.52 3.27
C THR A 103 -3.55 -1.58 1.99
N GLN A 104 -3.25 -0.72 1.02
CA GLN A 104 -3.96 -0.66 -0.27
C GLN A 104 -3.91 -1.97 -1.07
N VAL A 105 -3.10 -2.95 -0.66
CA VAL A 105 -3.12 -4.31 -1.24
C VAL A 105 -4.52 -4.94 -1.13
N LEU A 106 -5.28 -4.64 -0.07
CA LEU A 106 -6.66 -5.12 0.10
C LEU A 106 -7.65 -4.53 -0.92
N GLU A 107 -7.28 -3.45 -1.61
CA GLU A 107 -8.13 -2.79 -2.62
C GLU A 107 -8.02 -3.47 -3.99
N GLN A 108 -6.88 -4.10 -4.28
CA GLN A 108 -6.56 -4.56 -5.63
C GLN A 108 -6.96 -6.03 -5.81
N SER A 109 -7.92 -6.26 -6.72
CA SER A 109 -8.23 -7.58 -7.31
C SER A 109 -8.67 -8.71 -6.37
N LEU A 110 -8.87 -8.46 -5.07
CA LEU A 110 -9.43 -9.44 -4.13
C LEU A 110 -10.95 -9.24 -3.97
N ASP A 111 -11.72 -10.32 -4.10
CA ASP A 111 -13.18 -10.35 -3.94
C ASP A 111 -13.59 -10.66 -2.49
N LEU A 112 -13.21 -9.77 -1.57
CA LEU A 112 -13.40 -9.99 -0.13
C LEU A 112 -14.69 -9.36 0.40
N ASP A 113 -15.29 -10.00 1.42
CA ASP A 113 -16.47 -9.53 2.14
C ASP A 113 -16.21 -9.43 3.65
N PHE A 114 -16.23 -8.22 4.20
CA PHE A 114 -16.10 -7.96 5.63
C PHE A 114 -17.43 -7.48 6.25
N ASP A 115 -17.61 -7.74 7.55
CA ASP A 115 -18.78 -7.32 8.31
C ASP A 115 -18.65 -5.87 8.81
N LEU A 116 -17.40 -5.47 9.10
CA LEU A 116 -16.99 -4.15 9.57
C LEU A 116 -15.73 -3.70 8.83
N MET A 117 -15.67 -2.42 8.45
CA MET A 117 -14.46 -1.84 7.87
C MET A 117 -14.06 -0.57 8.59
N VAL A 118 -12.78 -0.47 8.91
CA VAL A 118 -12.09 0.76 9.28
C VAL A 118 -11.12 1.11 8.18
N SER A 119 -11.05 2.38 7.84
CA SER A 119 -10.12 2.91 6.86
C SER A 119 -9.46 4.13 7.45
N ASP A 120 -8.14 4.22 7.36
CA ASP A 120 -7.50 5.53 7.43
C ASP A 120 -8.06 6.43 6.34
N LEU A 121 -8.14 7.73 6.61
CA LEU A 121 -8.62 8.68 5.61
C LEU A 121 -7.76 8.61 4.33
N ALA A 122 -8.43 8.46 3.20
CA ALA A 122 -7.85 8.40 1.88
C ALA A 122 -8.72 9.25 0.92
N PRO A 123 -8.26 9.51 -0.30
CA PRO A 123 -9.10 10.10 -1.34
C PRO A 123 -10.45 9.39 -1.49
N ILE A 124 -11.50 10.16 -1.79
CA ILE A 124 -12.89 9.70 -1.75
C ILE A 124 -13.15 8.49 -2.64
N ASP A 125 -12.53 8.43 -3.82
CA ASP A 125 -12.63 7.32 -4.76
C ASP A 125 -12.06 6.02 -4.17
N LEU A 126 -10.93 6.08 -3.46
CA LEU A 126 -10.37 4.92 -2.77
C LEU A 126 -11.27 4.49 -1.60
N LEU A 127 -11.83 5.42 -0.83
CA LEU A 127 -12.78 5.10 0.24
C LEU A 127 -14.02 4.38 -0.32
N LEU A 128 -14.59 4.88 -1.42
CA LEU A 128 -15.75 4.28 -2.07
C LEU A 128 -15.42 2.89 -2.64
N GLN A 129 -14.22 2.68 -3.17
CA GLN A 129 -13.74 1.36 -3.60
C GLN A 129 -13.62 0.38 -2.42
N ARG A 130 -13.04 0.84 -1.29
CA ARG A 130 -12.92 0.08 -0.04
C ARG A 130 -14.31 -0.33 0.48
N MET A 131 -15.29 0.59 0.47
CA MET A 131 -16.69 0.29 0.83
C MET A 131 -17.31 -0.83 -0.01
N GLY A 132 -16.86 -1.01 -1.26
CA GLY A 132 -17.30 -2.12 -2.11
C GLY A 132 -16.87 -3.51 -1.63
N ARG A 133 -16.09 -3.63 -0.54
CA ARG A 133 -15.74 -4.88 0.16
C ARG A 133 -16.51 -5.08 1.47
N LEU A 134 -17.34 -4.12 1.84
CA LEU A 134 -18.18 -4.18 3.03
C LEU A 134 -19.54 -4.79 2.66
N HIS A 135 -19.90 -5.88 3.32
CA HIS A 135 -21.13 -6.64 3.04
C HIS A 135 -21.25 -7.01 1.56
N ARG A 136 -20.15 -7.45 0.95
CA ARG A 136 -20.07 -7.59 -0.51
C ARG A 136 -20.92 -8.74 -1.04
N HIS A 137 -21.02 -9.85 -0.30
CA HIS A 137 -21.76 -11.03 -0.72
C HIS A 137 -23.07 -11.16 0.09
N ASP A 138 -24.20 -11.17 -0.60
CA ASP A 138 -25.54 -11.19 0.03
C ASP A 138 -25.80 -12.48 0.81
N LYS A 139 -25.21 -13.61 0.37
CA LYS A 139 -25.33 -14.92 1.03
C LYS A 139 -24.92 -14.90 2.51
N ASN A 140 -24.06 -13.96 2.91
CA ASN A 140 -23.53 -13.89 4.27
C ASN A 140 -24.48 -13.11 5.20
N ARG A 141 -25.53 -12.46 4.68
CA ARG A 141 -26.42 -11.57 5.43
C ARG A 141 -27.01 -12.21 6.67
N GLU A 142 -27.47 -13.46 6.57
CA GLU A 142 -28.08 -14.19 7.69
C GLU A 142 -27.06 -14.66 8.73
N THR A 143 -25.79 -14.77 8.33
CA THR A 143 -24.70 -15.21 9.21
C THR A 143 -23.97 -14.07 9.92
N ARG A 144 -24.27 -12.81 9.57
CA ARG A 144 -23.64 -11.65 10.20
C ARG A 144 -24.13 -11.50 11.65
N PRO A 145 -23.25 -11.17 12.60
CA PRO A 145 -23.66 -10.86 13.96
C PRO A 145 -24.64 -9.68 13.98
N PRO A 146 -25.59 -9.62 14.94
CA PRO A 146 -26.53 -8.50 15.06
C PRO A 146 -25.85 -7.12 15.20
N SER A 147 -24.64 -7.06 15.78
CA SER A 147 -23.85 -5.83 15.88
C SER A 147 -23.40 -5.28 14.52
N HIS A 148 -23.37 -6.12 13.48
CA HIS A 148 -22.92 -5.82 12.12
C HIS A 148 -24.00 -6.11 11.08
N GLU A 149 -25.27 -5.97 11.45
CA GLU A 149 -26.42 -6.16 10.53
C GLU A 149 -26.40 -5.14 9.37
N HIS A 150 -25.99 -3.90 9.67
CA HIS A 150 -25.85 -2.84 8.68
C HIS A 150 -24.39 -2.58 8.35
N PRO A 151 -24.04 -2.34 7.07
CA PRO A 151 -22.68 -2.06 6.70
C PRO A 151 -22.24 -0.71 7.27
N CYS A 152 -21.15 -0.72 8.05
CA CYS A 152 -20.54 0.48 8.61
C CYS A 152 -19.06 0.60 8.20
N LEU A 153 -18.73 1.76 7.61
CA LEU A 153 -17.36 2.21 7.39
C LEU A 153 -17.00 3.23 8.48
N TYR A 154 -15.95 2.91 9.23
CA TYR A 154 -15.29 3.87 10.12
C TYR A 154 -14.12 4.52 9.40
N ILE A 155 -14.03 5.85 9.47
CA ILE A 155 -12.96 6.62 8.84
C ILE A 155 -12.07 7.19 9.92
N ASN A 156 -10.87 6.60 10.07
CA ASN A 156 -9.91 7.04 11.06
C ASN A 156 -9.10 8.25 10.56
N CYS A 157 -9.22 9.38 11.25
CA CYS A 157 -8.43 10.59 11.00
C CYS A 157 -8.14 11.35 12.29
N GLU A 158 -6.96 11.98 12.35
CA GLU A 158 -6.67 12.99 13.39
C GLU A 158 -7.19 14.35 12.97
N LEU A 159 -7.88 15.03 13.88
CA LEU A 159 -8.30 16.41 13.70
C LEU A 159 -7.38 17.36 14.45
N ASP A 160 -7.37 18.61 14.00
CA ASP A 160 -6.76 19.72 14.72
C ASP A 160 -7.48 20.01 16.05
N GLU A 161 -6.90 20.89 16.87
CA GLU A 161 -7.45 21.24 18.20
C GLU A 161 -8.88 21.80 18.13
N ASN A 162 -9.25 22.40 17.00
CA ASN A 162 -10.58 22.96 16.75
C ASN A 162 -11.57 21.95 16.16
N ALA A 163 -11.15 20.70 15.95
CA ALA A 163 -11.92 19.62 15.32
C ALA A 163 -12.51 19.97 13.94
N MET A 164 -11.92 20.94 13.25
CA MET A 164 -12.44 21.46 11.99
C MET A 164 -11.66 20.91 10.80
N TRP A 165 -10.35 20.80 10.96
CA TRP A 165 -9.42 20.43 9.91
C TRP A 165 -8.69 19.14 10.25
N LEU A 166 -8.21 18.44 9.23
CA LEU A 166 -7.32 17.32 9.44
C LEU A 166 -6.00 17.82 9.99
N LYS A 167 -5.53 17.18 11.07
CA LYS A 167 -4.17 17.35 11.54
C LYS A 167 -3.25 16.60 10.59
N MET A 168 -2.69 17.34 9.65
CA MET A 168 -1.80 16.79 8.64
C MET A 168 -0.48 16.35 9.29
N GLY A 169 -0.28 15.03 9.39
CA GLY A 169 0.90 14.39 9.98
C GLY A 169 1.64 13.47 8.98
N ALA A 170 1.79 12.21 9.37
CA ALA A 170 2.51 11.16 8.62
C ALA A 170 1.80 10.66 7.35
N ASP A 171 0.60 11.15 7.03
CA ASP A 171 -0.19 10.80 5.84
C ASP A 171 0.32 11.46 4.54
N ARG A 172 1.64 11.53 4.36
CA ARG A 172 2.32 12.12 3.19
C ARG A 172 2.14 11.34 1.89
N PHE A 173 1.40 10.23 1.92
CA PHE A 173 1.13 9.38 0.75
C PHE A 173 0.08 9.98 -0.19
N TYR A 174 -0.79 10.83 0.32
CA TYR A 174 -1.81 11.53 -0.49
C TYR A 174 -1.66 13.04 -0.33
N THR A 175 -2.12 13.79 -1.33
CA THR A 175 -2.03 15.24 -1.30
C THR A 175 -2.98 15.81 -0.25
N GLU A 176 -2.45 16.69 0.60
CA GLU A 176 -3.16 17.40 1.67
C GLU A 176 -4.50 17.98 1.21
N TYR A 177 -4.51 18.69 0.08
CA TYR A 177 -5.73 19.29 -0.46
C TYR A 177 -6.84 18.27 -0.72
N ILE A 178 -6.50 17.12 -1.32
CA ILE A 178 -7.48 16.07 -1.64
C ILE A 178 -8.03 15.43 -0.37
N LEU A 179 -7.17 15.19 0.64
CA LEU A 179 -7.62 14.63 1.92
C LEU A 179 -8.55 15.60 2.66
N GLN A 180 -8.20 16.87 2.76
CA GLN A 180 -9.05 17.88 3.40
C GLN A 180 -10.42 17.98 2.69
N ARG A 181 -10.42 18.00 1.36
CA ARG A 181 -11.65 18.04 0.56
C ARG A 181 -12.49 16.78 0.73
N THR A 182 -11.84 15.61 0.81
CA THR A 182 -12.53 14.35 1.10
C THR A 182 -13.19 14.38 2.48
N TRP A 183 -12.46 14.84 3.51
CA TRP A 183 -13.01 14.99 4.85
C TRP A 183 -14.21 15.94 4.89
N LEU A 184 -14.10 17.12 4.26
CA LEU A 184 -15.21 18.07 4.18
C LEU A 184 -16.45 17.50 3.47
N ALA A 185 -16.26 16.62 2.48
CA ALA A 185 -17.37 16.01 1.75
C ALA A 185 -18.13 14.93 2.54
N ILE A 186 -17.49 14.32 3.54
CA ILE A 186 -18.05 13.14 4.24
C ILE A 186 -18.34 13.34 5.73
N LYS A 187 -17.70 14.32 6.39
CA LYS A 187 -17.77 14.50 7.85
C LYS A 187 -19.19 14.59 8.42
N ASP A 188 -20.10 15.23 7.68
CA ASP A 188 -21.49 15.48 8.12
C ASP A 188 -22.50 14.60 7.39
N LYS A 189 -22.05 13.67 6.53
CA LYS A 189 -22.94 12.91 5.66
C LYS A 189 -23.69 11.79 6.38
N GLY A 190 -23.03 11.12 7.33
CA GLY A 190 -23.58 10.05 8.18
C GLY A 190 -23.95 8.74 7.47
N THR A 191 -24.58 8.81 6.29
CA THR A 191 -24.92 7.67 5.44
C THR A 191 -24.55 7.97 3.99
N ILE A 192 -23.87 7.03 3.34
CA ILE A 192 -23.53 7.09 1.91
C ILE A 192 -24.33 6.00 1.20
N VAL A 193 -25.07 6.36 0.16
CA VAL A 193 -25.90 5.44 -0.61
C VAL A 193 -25.23 5.16 -1.95
N LEU A 194 -24.85 3.91 -2.22
CA LEU A 194 -24.24 3.53 -3.49
C LEU A 194 -25.24 2.83 -4.42
N PRO A 195 -25.23 3.12 -5.73
CA PRO A 195 -24.24 3.93 -6.46
C PRO A 195 -24.56 5.44 -6.54
N ILE A 196 -25.71 5.90 -6.04
CA ILE A 196 -26.20 7.27 -6.26
C ILE A 196 -25.25 8.36 -5.75
N ASP A 197 -24.60 8.15 -4.61
CA ASP A 197 -23.65 9.09 -4.02
C ASP A 197 -22.24 9.00 -4.62
N TYR A 198 -21.94 7.97 -5.42
CA TYR A 198 -20.58 7.75 -5.93
C TYR A 198 -20.07 8.95 -6.73
N ARG A 199 -20.78 9.32 -7.78
CA ARG A 199 -20.39 10.42 -8.68
C ARG A 199 -20.44 11.79 -7.97
N PRO A 200 -21.51 12.15 -7.23
CA PRO A 200 -21.54 13.40 -6.48
C PRO A 200 -20.37 13.55 -5.51
N LEU A 201 -19.97 12.49 -4.81
CA LEU A 201 -18.84 12.54 -3.87
C LEU A 201 -17.49 12.74 -4.58
N VAL A 202 -17.28 12.07 -5.71
CA VAL A 202 -16.06 12.23 -6.52
C VAL A 202 -15.97 13.65 -7.09
N GLU A 203 -17.06 14.15 -7.68
CA GLU A 203 -17.13 15.53 -8.21
C GLU A 203 -16.98 16.58 -7.10
N ALA A 204 -17.54 16.32 -5.91
CA ALA A 204 -17.39 17.19 -4.74
C ALA A 204 -15.95 17.29 -4.21
N VAL A 205 -15.04 16.39 -4.60
CA VAL A 205 -13.61 16.46 -4.23
C VAL A 205 -12.78 17.01 -5.39
N TYR A 206 -12.85 16.35 -6.56
CA TYR A 206 -11.99 16.64 -7.71
C TYR A 206 -12.52 17.73 -8.65
N GLY A 207 -13.84 17.93 -8.71
CA GLY A 207 -14.50 18.86 -9.63
C GLY A 207 -14.65 20.29 -9.10
N ALA A 208 -14.21 20.56 -7.88
CA ALA A 208 -14.40 21.87 -7.29
C ALA A 208 -13.46 22.93 -7.87
N PRO A 209 -13.93 24.20 -7.91
CA PRO A 209 -13.15 25.30 -8.45
C PRO A 209 -11.88 25.55 -7.63
N LYS A 210 -10.95 26.26 -8.25
CA LYS A 210 -9.77 26.81 -7.58
C LYS A 210 -10.21 27.65 -6.37
N PRO A 211 -9.67 27.40 -5.17
CA PRO A 211 -9.97 28.21 -4.00
C PRO A 211 -9.49 29.66 -4.19
N VAL A 212 -10.20 30.61 -3.58
CA VAL A 212 -9.83 32.02 -3.60
C VAL A 212 -8.64 32.29 -2.68
N VAL A 213 -7.87 33.35 -2.97
CA VAL A 213 -6.78 33.78 -2.09
C VAL A 213 -7.38 34.19 -0.73
N GLY A 214 -6.95 33.52 0.34
CA GLY A 214 -7.50 33.68 1.69
C GLY A 214 -8.34 32.48 2.17
N ASP A 215 -8.68 31.54 1.28
CA ASP A 215 -9.25 30.26 1.69
C ASP A 215 -8.22 29.42 2.48
N PRO A 216 -8.59 28.79 3.60
CA PRO A 216 -7.70 27.90 4.35
C PRO A 216 -7.02 26.82 3.51
N LEU A 217 -7.68 26.33 2.45
CA LEU A 217 -7.19 25.30 1.55
C LEU A 217 -6.31 25.83 0.41
N TYR A 218 -6.19 27.15 0.25
CA TYR A 218 -5.43 27.75 -0.86
C TYR A 218 -3.97 27.29 -0.88
N SER A 219 -3.32 27.24 0.28
CA SER A 219 -1.92 26.81 0.40
C SER A 219 -1.73 25.34 0.02
N ALA A 220 -2.64 24.47 0.45
CA ALA A 220 -2.63 23.05 0.10
C ALA A 220 -2.90 22.84 -1.40
N TRP A 221 -3.81 23.63 -1.98
CA TRP A 221 -4.11 23.63 -3.41
C TRP A 221 -2.90 24.08 -4.24
N GLU A 222 -2.19 25.14 -3.83
CA GLU A 222 -1.00 25.62 -4.53
C GLU A 222 0.10 24.55 -4.58
N LYS A 223 0.28 23.79 -3.49
CA LYS A 223 1.19 22.62 -3.47
C LYS A 223 0.76 21.56 -4.49
N LEU A 224 -0.54 21.24 -4.56
CA LEU A 224 -1.07 20.29 -5.54
C LEU A 224 -0.83 20.78 -6.98
N GLU A 225 -1.13 22.05 -7.28
CA GLU A 225 -0.92 22.64 -8.60
C GLU A 225 0.55 22.58 -9.02
N LYS A 226 1.49 22.85 -8.10
CA LYS A 226 2.93 22.72 -8.35
C LYS A 226 3.31 21.27 -8.70
N ILE A 227 2.82 20.30 -7.93
CA ILE A 227 3.08 18.87 -8.18
C ILE A 227 2.52 18.45 -9.55
N GLU A 228 1.27 18.82 -9.86
CA GLU A 228 0.65 18.48 -11.15
C GLU A 228 1.35 19.16 -12.33
N THR A 229 1.77 20.41 -12.17
CA THR A 229 2.49 21.15 -13.21
C THR A 229 3.85 20.52 -13.49
N ASN A 230 4.59 20.14 -12.45
CA ASN A 230 5.85 19.42 -12.58
C ASN A 230 5.65 18.06 -13.27
N ALA A 231 4.63 17.30 -12.84
CA ALA A 231 4.28 16.02 -13.44
C ALA A 231 3.92 16.15 -14.93
N ARG A 232 3.13 17.17 -15.32
CA ARG A 232 2.81 17.48 -16.72
C ARG A 232 4.04 17.90 -17.52
N GLY A 233 4.95 18.65 -16.90
CA GLY A 233 6.24 19.04 -17.50
C GLY A 233 7.11 17.82 -17.80
N GLU A 234 7.29 16.93 -16.82
CA GLU A 234 8.03 15.68 -17.00
C GLU A 234 7.38 14.74 -18.01
N ALA A 235 6.05 14.61 -17.98
CA ALA A 235 5.33 13.77 -18.94
C ALA A 235 5.58 14.25 -20.38
N LYS A 236 5.55 15.56 -20.64
CA LYS A 236 5.85 16.11 -21.97
C LYS A 236 7.25 15.79 -22.49
N LEU A 237 8.22 15.54 -21.60
CA LEU A 237 9.57 15.13 -21.98
C LEU A 237 9.68 13.64 -22.32
N ARG A 238 8.76 12.80 -21.81
CA ARG A 238 8.80 11.33 -21.93
C ARG A 238 7.72 10.76 -22.87
N LEU A 239 6.69 11.54 -23.19
CA LEU A 239 5.62 11.13 -24.09
C LEU A 239 6.11 11.13 -25.53
N LEU A 240 5.65 10.12 -26.27
CA LEU A 240 5.71 10.18 -27.74
C LEU A 240 4.91 11.39 -28.23
N PRO A 241 5.31 12.00 -29.34
CA PRO A 241 4.55 13.08 -29.95
C PRO A 241 3.13 12.60 -30.30
N ASP A 242 2.20 13.54 -30.39
CA ASP A 242 0.83 13.27 -30.81
C ASP A 242 0.80 12.52 -32.15
N PRO A 243 -0.21 11.66 -32.39
CA PRO A 243 -0.31 10.83 -33.59
C PRO A 243 -0.39 11.63 -34.90
N THR A 244 -0.75 12.92 -34.81
CA THR A 244 -0.80 13.87 -35.92
C THR A 244 0.03 15.11 -35.59
N PRO A 245 1.37 15.02 -35.57
CA PRO A 245 2.20 16.15 -35.23
C PRO A 245 2.24 17.15 -36.39
N ASP A 246 2.21 18.45 -36.09
CA ASP A 246 2.37 19.52 -37.10
C ASP A 246 3.75 19.51 -37.77
N ARG A 247 4.68 18.71 -37.25
CA ARG A 247 6.04 18.53 -37.75
C ARG A 247 6.36 17.05 -37.93
N PRO A 248 7.24 16.68 -38.87
CA PRO A 248 7.68 15.30 -39.06
C PRO A 248 8.27 14.73 -37.75
N PHE A 249 7.99 13.45 -37.47
CA PHE A 249 8.45 12.72 -36.28
C PHE A 249 9.96 12.87 -36.03
N CYS A 250 10.75 12.91 -37.10
CA CYS A 250 12.21 12.99 -37.07
C CYS A 250 12.77 14.40 -36.85
N ALA A 251 11.93 15.44 -36.77
CA ALA A 251 12.36 16.83 -36.65
C ALA A 251 12.52 17.31 -35.18
N ASN A 252 12.23 16.43 -34.21
CA ASN A 252 12.45 16.71 -32.79
C ASN A 252 13.85 16.24 -32.38
N ASP A 253 14.84 17.13 -32.46
CA ASP A 253 16.22 16.96 -31.92
C ASP A 253 16.27 16.82 -30.38
N LYS A 254 15.14 16.59 -29.70
CA LYS A 254 15.03 16.49 -28.24
C LYS A 254 14.66 15.10 -27.73
N ILE A 255 14.37 14.15 -28.61
CA ILE A 255 14.24 12.75 -28.19
C ILE A 255 15.66 12.16 -28.24
N GLU A 256 16.45 12.43 -27.21
CA GLU A 256 17.71 11.72 -27.00
C GLU A 256 17.36 10.26 -26.65
N PHE A 257 17.47 9.38 -27.64
CA PHE A 257 17.55 7.95 -27.41
C PHE A 257 18.95 7.65 -26.87
N VAL A 258 19.13 7.80 -25.56
CA VAL A 258 20.37 7.37 -24.90
C VAL A 258 20.34 5.84 -24.85
N GLU A 259 21.03 5.20 -25.79
CA GLU A 259 21.43 3.80 -25.68
C GLU A 259 22.74 3.77 -24.88
N ASP A 260 22.64 3.46 -23.59
CA ASP A 260 23.80 3.17 -22.75
C ASP A 260 23.57 1.81 -22.07
N GLU A 261 24.28 0.78 -22.52
CA GLU A 261 24.15 -0.61 -22.02
C GLU A 261 24.68 -0.77 -20.58
N GLU A 262 25.53 0.14 -20.10
CA GLU A 262 26.15 0.08 -18.77
C GLU A 262 25.56 1.06 -17.76
N SER A 263 24.94 2.16 -18.21
CA SER A 263 24.19 3.07 -17.36
C SER A 263 22.71 2.71 -17.45
N ALA A 264 22.13 2.16 -16.38
CA ALA A 264 20.71 1.85 -16.31
C ALA A 264 19.81 3.11 -16.29
N ALA A 265 19.86 3.90 -17.34
CA ALA A 265 18.91 4.94 -17.70
C ALA A 265 18.18 4.51 -18.97
N TRP A 266 17.67 3.27 -18.97
CA TRP A 266 16.50 2.99 -19.77
C TRP A 266 15.48 4.07 -19.37
N ILE A 267 15.09 4.92 -20.32
CA ILE A 267 13.86 5.68 -20.25
C ILE A 267 12.75 4.62 -20.30
N VAL A 268 12.60 3.88 -19.20
CA VAL A 268 11.42 3.11 -18.91
C VAL A 268 10.34 4.18 -18.93
N GLY A 269 9.46 4.10 -19.94
CA GLY A 269 8.26 4.90 -19.97
C GLY A 269 7.53 4.66 -18.65
N GLN A 270 7.79 5.51 -17.66
CA GLN A 270 7.12 5.47 -16.39
C GLN A 270 5.71 5.97 -16.66
N THR A 271 4.85 5.03 -17.03
CA THR A 271 3.42 5.26 -17.29
C THR A 271 2.68 5.63 -16.00
N ARG A 272 3.35 5.52 -14.84
CA ARG A 272 3.00 6.15 -13.57
C ARG A 272 4.24 6.82 -13.00
N LEU A 273 4.15 8.10 -12.64
CA LEU A 273 5.08 8.79 -11.73
C LEU A 273 4.95 8.14 -10.33
N GLY A 274 5.44 6.91 -10.20
CA GLY A 274 5.51 6.20 -8.93
C GLY A 274 6.80 6.56 -8.20
N ALA A 275 6.77 6.53 -6.87
CA ALA A 275 8.00 6.58 -6.09
C ALA A 275 8.94 5.45 -6.55
N GLU A 276 10.22 5.78 -6.71
CA GLU A 276 11.22 4.77 -7.05
C GLU A 276 11.15 3.61 -6.06
N SER A 277 11.29 2.38 -6.56
CA SER A 277 11.31 1.19 -5.73
C SER A 277 12.45 0.27 -6.15
N ILE A 278 12.94 -0.50 -5.18
CA ILE A 278 13.96 -1.52 -5.38
C ILE A 278 13.45 -2.85 -4.83
N THR A 279 13.81 -3.95 -5.48
CA THR A 279 13.52 -5.30 -5.00
C THR A 279 14.72 -5.81 -4.23
N LEU A 280 14.51 -6.20 -2.98
CA LEU A 280 15.51 -6.75 -2.08
C LEU A 280 15.24 -8.23 -1.80
N ILE A 281 16.26 -9.08 -1.82
CA ILE A 281 16.14 -10.49 -1.40
C ILE A 281 16.86 -10.67 -0.06
N PRO A 282 16.14 -11.01 1.03
CA PRO A 282 16.76 -11.25 2.32
C PRO A 282 17.58 -12.55 2.31
N LEU A 283 18.88 -12.43 2.61
CA LEU A 283 19.86 -13.52 2.60
C LEU A 283 20.82 -13.41 3.79
N GLU A 284 21.28 -14.55 4.30
CA GLU A 284 22.34 -14.63 5.31
C GLU A 284 23.60 -15.23 4.69
N ARG A 285 24.76 -14.61 4.89
CA ARG A 285 26.02 -15.05 4.26
C ARG A 285 26.71 -16.13 5.09
N HIS A 286 26.90 -17.31 4.50
CA HIS A 286 27.61 -18.44 5.09
C HIS A 286 28.77 -18.85 4.20
N SER A 287 29.93 -18.21 4.39
CA SER A 287 31.16 -18.42 3.61
C SER A 287 30.95 -18.37 2.09
N THR A 288 30.76 -19.52 1.42
CA THR A 288 30.51 -19.65 -0.03
C THR A 288 29.03 -19.77 -0.40
N GLN A 289 28.16 -19.99 0.59
CA GLN A 289 26.73 -20.14 0.43
C GLN A 289 25.98 -18.92 0.99
N ALA A 290 24.76 -18.72 0.51
CA ALA A 290 23.79 -17.83 1.12
C ALA A 290 22.59 -18.64 1.59
N LYS A 291 22.16 -18.39 2.83
CA LYS A 291 20.93 -18.93 3.40
C LYS A 291 19.76 -18.02 3.03
N LEU A 292 18.63 -18.59 2.60
CA LEU A 292 17.42 -17.86 2.23
C LEU A 292 16.57 -17.60 3.48
N VAL A 293 16.50 -16.38 4.00
CA VAL A 293 15.79 -16.12 5.26
C VAL A 293 14.26 -16.02 5.06
N PRO A 294 13.42 -16.63 5.93
CA PRO A 294 13.73 -17.42 7.14
C PRO A 294 13.76 -18.94 6.90
N LEU A 295 13.93 -19.39 5.66
CA LEU A 295 14.01 -20.81 5.33
C LEU A 295 15.40 -21.37 5.70
N ASP A 296 15.46 -22.65 6.08
CA ASP A 296 16.73 -23.37 6.28
C ASP A 296 17.27 -23.95 4.96
N GLU A 297 17.25 -23.12 3.92
CA GLU A 297 17.69 -23.49 2.57
C GLU A 297 18.92 -22.66 2.17
N PHE A 298 19.86 -23.31 1.48
CA PHE A 298 21.13 -22.71 1.06
C PHE A 298 21.27 -22.67 -0.47
N VAL A 299 21.94 -21.64 -0.98
CA VAL A 299 22.32 -21.49 -2.38
C VAL A 299 23.79 -21.13 -2.52
N GLU A 300 24.47 -21.66 -3.53
CA GLU A 300 25.88 -21.35 -3.79
C GLU A 300 26.04 -19.97 -4.42
N LEU A 301 26.92 -19.13 -3.87
CA LEU A 301 27.17 -17.78 -4.38
C LEU A 301 28.10 -17.76 -5.61
N ASN A 302 28.95 -18.78 -5.71
CA ASN A 302 30.02 -18.86 -6.71
C ASN A 302 29.64 -19.70 -7.95
N GLU A 303 28.38 -20.12 -8.05
CA GLU A 303 27.85 -20.89 -9.17
C GLU A 303 26.78 -20.08 -9.92
N ALA A 304 26.54 -20.43 -11.18
CA ALA A 304 25.43 -19.84 -11.94
C ALA A 304 24.11 -20.47 -11.45
N PRO A 305 23.04 -19.69 -11.21
CA PRO A 305 21.78 -20.24 -10.73
C PRO A 305 21.12 -21.08 -11.82
N THR A 306 20.50 -22.19 -11.41
CA THR A 306 19.50 -22.86 -12.25
C THR A 306 18.22 -22.03 -12.28
N ARG A 307 17.37 -22.26 -13.29
CA ARG A 307 16.08 -21.57 -13.40
C ARG A 307 15.20 -21.71 -12.16
N GLU A 308 15.27 -22.86 -11.50
CA GLU A 308 14.56 -23.12 -10.26
C GLU A 308 15.05 -22.23 -9.11
N VAL A 309 16.37 -22.07 -8.97
CA VAL A 309 17.00 -21.18 -7.97
C VAL A 309 16.64 -19.73 -8.27
N GLU A 310 16.66 -19.29 -9.53
CA GLU A 310 16.23 -17.93 -9.91
C GLU A 310 14.79 -17.64 -9.46
N LEU A 311 13.86 -18.55 -9.77
CA LEU A 311 12.46 -18.40 -9.40
C LEU A 311 12.25 -18.42 -7.89
N ARG A 312 12.98 -19.28 -7.17
CA ARG A 312 12.98 -19.32 -5.70
C ARG A 312 13.45 -17.98 -5.12
N LEU A 313 14.57 -17.44 -5.59
CA LEU A 313 15.10 -16.15 -5.15
C LEU A 313 14.11 -15.01 -5.42
N LEU A 314 13.51 -14.97 -6.61
CA LEU A 314 12.50 -13.96 -6.95
C LEU A 314 11.25 -14.03 -6.08
N ARG A 315 10.81 -15.24 -5.71
CA ARG A 315 9.68 -15.44 -4.76
C ARG A 315 9.97 -14.90 -3.36
N ARG A 316 11.24 -14.70 -3.01
CA ARG A 316 11.67 -14.06 -1.76
C ARG A 316 11.84 -12.55 -1.87
N GLY A 317 11.73 -11.99 -3.08
CA GLY A 317 11.87 -10.56 -3.31
C GLY A 317 10.85 -9.72 -2.55
N ILE A 318 11.32 -8.64 -1.94
CA ILE A 318 10.53 -7.65 -1.21
C ILE A 318 10.71 -6.30 -1.90
N GLY A 319 9.61 -5.69 -2.35
CA GLY A 319 9.63 -4.35 -2.94
C GLY A 319 9.68 -3.27 -1.85
N VAL A 320 10.69 -2.41 -1.90
CA VAL A 320 10.86 -1.29 -0.96
C VAL A 320 10.90 0.03 -1.73
N SER A 321 10.03 0.97 -1.35
CA SER A 321 9.92 2.31 -1.96
C SER A 321 10.38 3.44 -1.04
N ARG A 322 10.90 3.11 0.14
CA ARG A 322 11.39 4.10 1.10
C ARG A 322 12.68 4.75 0.56
N TYR A 323 12.65 6.07 0.37
CA TYR A 323 13.71 6.82 -0.29
C TYR A 323 15.10 6.53 0.28
N GLU A 324 15.26 6.56 1.62
CA GLU A 324 16.57 6.34 2.25
C GLU A 324 17.17 4.97 1.90
N ILE A 325 16.33 3.93 1.83
CA ILE A 325 16.76 2.56 1.49
C ILE A 325 17.07 2.46 0.00
N VAL A 326 16.19 2.99 -0.85
CA VAL A 326 16.38 2.97 -2.30
C VAL A 326 17.70 3.63 -2.68
N GLN A 327 18.00 4.80 -2.12
CA GLN A 327 19.27 5.49 -2.40
C GLN A 327 20.48 4.75 -1.83
N HIS A 328 20.38 4.20 -0.62
CA HIS A 328 21.46 3.40 -0.04
C HIS A 328 21.82 2.21 -0.93
N PHE A 329 20.85 1.37 -1.31
CA PHE A 329 21.12 0.17 -2.11
C PHE A 329 21.45 0.46 -3.58
N LYS A 330 21.03 1.60 -4.13
CA LYS A 330 21.50 2.06 -5.46
C LYS A 330 22.95 2.53 -5.44
N SER A 331 23.42 3.09 -4.32
CA SER A 331 24.82 3.50 -4.17
C SER A 331 25.79 2.32 -4.04
N ILE A 332 25.27 1.14 -3.66
CA ILE A 332 26.05 -0.10 -3.58
C ILE A 332 26.22 -0.67 -4.99
N PRO A 333 27.46 -1.04 -5.40
CA PRO A 333 27.71 -1.72 -6.66
C PRO A 333 26.86 -2.98 -6.83
N ASP A 334 26.64 -3.42 -8.07
CA ASP A 334 25.96 -4.69 -8.31
C ASP A 334 26.75 -5.87 -7.70
N PRO A 335 26.04 -6.88 -7.16
CA PRO A 335 26.67 -8.05 -6.56
C PRO A 335 27.64 -8.70 -7.55
N SER A 336 28.86 -8.95 -7.07
CA SER A 336 29.93 -9.55 -7.89
C SER A 336 29.84 -11.07 -7.96
N GLU A 337 29.02 -11.66 -7.09
CA GLU A 337 28.74 -13.08 -7.00
C GLU A 337 28.16 -13.62 -8.32
N LYS A 338 28.66 -14.78 -8.77
CA LYS A 338 28.19 -15.40 -10.02
C LYS A 338 26.69 -15.65 -10.02
N LEU A 339 26.14 -15.98 -8.84
CA LEU A 339 24.71 -16.20 -8.62
C LEU A 339 23.84 -15.08 -9.21
N PHE A 340 24.23 -13.83 -9.00
CA PHE A 340 23.47 -12.67 -9.49
C PHE A 340 23.95 -12.22 -10.86
N LYS A 341 25.27 -12.22 -11.09
CA LYS A 341 25.87 -11.68 -12.31
C LYS A 341 25.50 -12.46 -13.58
N SER A 342 25.36 -13.79 -13.49
CA SER A 342 25.08 -14.63 -14.67
C SER A 342 23.59 -14.71 -15.03
N SER A 343 22.69 -14.24 -14.17
CA SER A 343 21.24 -14.31 -14.38
C SER A 343 20.70 -12.99 -14.91
N SER A 344 19.98 -13.03 -16.04
CA SER A 344 19.25 -11.86 -16.53
C SER A 344 18.03 -11.50 -15.65
N LEU A 345 17.44 -12.49 -14.98
CA LEU A 345 16.28 -12.28 -14.11
C LEU A 345 16.62 -11.56 -12.81
N LEU A 346 17.84 -11.73 -12.30
CA LEU A 346 18.26 -11.18 -11.02
C LEU A 346 18.97 -9.82 -11.16
N LYS A 347 19.17 -9.31 -12.39
CA LYS A 347 19.90 -8.05 -12.64
C LYS A 347 19.31 -6.83 -11.92
N SER A 348 17.99 -6.76 -11.80
CA SER A 348 17.29 -5.62 -11.17
C SER A 348 17.06 -5.79 -9.67
N VAL A 349 17.58 -6.86 -9.08
CA VAL A 349 17.35 -7.25 -7.69
C VAL A 349 18.65 -7.16 -6.90
N LYS A 350 18.59 -6.64 -5.68
CA LYS A 350 19.75 -6.55 -4.79
C LYS A 350 19.62 -7.54 -3.63
N PRO A 351 20.72 -8.21 -3.21
CA PRO A 351 20.72 -8.96 -1.97
C PRO A 351 20.64 -8.01 -0.78
N LEU A 352 19.78 -8.34 0.18
CA LEU A 352 19.73 -7.76 1.51
C LEU A 352 20.43 -8.74 2.45
N TRP A 353 21.71 -8.48 2.70
CA TRP A 353 22.51 -9.30 3.61
C TRP A 353 22.10 -9.01 5.05
N LEU A 354 21.52 -10.00 5.71
CA LEU A 354 21.12 -9.95 7.10
C LEU A 354 22.17 -10.67 7.97
N GLU A 355 22.33 -10.20 9.20
CA GLU A 355 23.06 -10.86 10.28
C GLU A 355 22.02 -11.24 11.34
N ASN A 356 21.75 -12.54 11.51
CA ASN A 356 20.69 -13.05 12.41
C ASN A 356 19.31 -12.42 12.14
N GLY A 357 18.93 -12.27 10.87
CA GLY A 357 17.65 -11.67 10.46
C GLY A 357 17.59 -10.13 10.51
N GLU A 358 18.67 -9.45 10.87
CA GLU A 358 18.72 -7.99 11.08
C GLU A 358 19.89 -7.33 10.32
N ILE A 359 19.77 -6.04 10.01
CA ILE A 359 20.86 -5.19 9.50
C ILE A 359 20.62 -3.73 9.87
N ASP A 360 21.69 -3.06 10.27
CA ASP A 360 21.71 -1.61 10.46
C ASP A 360 22.31 -0.91 9.25
N ILE A 361 21.61 0.10 8.74
CA ILE A 361 22.12 0.97 7.68
C ILE A 361 22.20 2.42 8.16
N VAL A 362 23.25 3.12 7.74
CA VAL A 362 23.42 4.55 8.01
C VAL A 362 23.22 5.33 6.73
N PHE A 363 22.23 6.23 6.72
CA PHE A 363 21.97 7.12 5.59
C PHE A 363 21.87 8.57 6.08
N ASN A 364 22.74 9.45 5.55
CA ASN A 364 22.83 10.87 5.93
C ASN A 364 22.88 11.08 7.46
N GLY A 365 23.68 10.25 8.17
CA GLY A 365 23.84 10.32 9.63
C GLY A 365 22.64 9.83 10.45
N LYS A 366 21.64 9.21 9.83
CA LYS A 366 20.53 8.54 10.52
C LYS A 366 20.71 7.03 10.45
N LEU A 367 20.64 6.38 11.61
CA LEU A 367 20.61 4.93 11.72
C LEU A 367 19.21 4.42 11.39
N LEU A 368 19.10 3.43 10.52
CA LEU A 368 17.88 2.70 10.24
C LEU A 368 18.14 1.22 10.55
N HIS A 369 17.33 0.66 11.42
CA HIS A 369 17.35 -0.75 11.76
C HIS A 369 16.35 -1.48 10.88
N ILE A 370 16.82 -2.46 10.13
CA ILE A 370 16.01 -3.27 9.22
C ILE A 370 16.02 -4.70 9.72
N ARG A 371 14.83 -5.28 9.91
CA ARG A 371 14.65 -6.65 10.37
C ARG A 371 13.64 -7.38 9.50
N LEU A 372 13.89 -8.65 9.19
CA LEU A 372 12.86 -9.50 8.60
C LEU A 372 12.13 -10.27 9.71
N ASP A 373 10.87 -9.94 9.92
CA ASP A 373 9.98 -10.60 10.86
C ASP A 373 9.07 -11.60 10.13
N GLU A 374 8.87 -12.78 10.69
CA GLU A 374 8.06 -13.83 10.06
C GLU A 374 6.59 -13.42 9.88
N LEU A 375 6.05 -12.64 10.83
CA LEU A 375 4.65 -12.20 10.80
C LEU A 375 4.52 -10.82 10.16
N LEU A 376 5.42 -9.89 10.49
CA LEU A 376 5.35 -8.49 10.04
C LEU A 376 5.98 -8.26 8.66
N GLY A 377 6.78 -9.19 8.15
CA GLY A 377 7.58 -8.98 6.94
C GLY A 377 8.79 -8.07 7.21
N LEU A 378 9.18 -7.26 6.23
CA LEU A 378 10.30 -6.33 6.41
C LEU A 378 9.87 -5.19 7.34
N VAL A 379 10.51 -5.07 8.49
CA VAL A 379 10.29 -4.01 9.48
C VAL A 379 11.45 -3.03 9.38
N ILE A 380 11.14 -1.74 9.29
CA ILE A 380 12.15 -0.68 9.15
C ILE A 380 11.91 0.36 10.24
N GLU A 381 12.79 0.39 11.24
CA GLU A 381 12.72 1.31 12.36
C GLU A 381 13.81 2.38 12.26
N LYS A 382 13.53 3.59 12.77
CA LYS A 382 14.57 4.61 12.92
C LYS A 382 15.32 4.31 14.21
N GLY A 383 16.62 4.07 14.12
CA GLY A 383 17.48 3.91 15.28
C GLY A 383 17.46 5.17 16.15
N ALA A 384 17.61 4.99 17.46
CA ALA A 384 17.81 6.12 18.36
C ALA A 384 19.06 6.90 17.92
N LYS A 385 18.99 8.23 17.91
CA LYS A 385 20.21 9.05 17.81
C LYS A 385 21.02 8.78 19.07
N ASN A 386 22.22 8.21 18.92
CA ASN A 386 23.22 8.24 19.98
C ASN A 386 23.59 9.67 20.36
#